data_AF-A0A6P0WKQ3-F1
#
_entry.id   AF-A0A6P0WKQ3-F1
#
_cell.length_a   1.000
_cell.length_b   1.000
_cell.length_c   1.000
_cell.angle_alpha   90.00
_cell.angle_beta   90.00
_cell.angle_gamma   90.00
#
_symmetry.space_group_name_H-M   'P 1'
#
loop_
_entity.id
_entity.type
_entity.pdbx_description
1 polymer ?
#
loop_
_entity_poly.entity_id
_entity_poly.type
_entity_poly.pdbx_seq_one_letter_code
_entity_poly.pdbx_strand_id
1 'polypeptide(L)'
;TLNIEYSLTVSDWLRGNLDYYIPTPRNFLIIEAKQADLAKGFTQLAVELIALDQWIDVSAAAQPILYGAVTTGDIWKLGQYERLMHHITEDRTLYRVPEDLALLLQILVGTLLLS
;
A
#
# COMPACT_ATOMS: atom_id res chain seq x y z
N THR A 1 12.97 1.81 -7.89
CA THR A 1 13.74 0.69 -7.30
C THR A 1 12.96 0.16 -6.11
N LEU A 2 12.87 -1.16 -5.93
CA LEU A 2 12.19 -1.77 -4.78
C LEU A 2 12.91 -1.40 -3.48
N ASN A 3 12.18 -0.92 -2.48
CA ASN A 3 12.70 -0.71 -1.13
C ASN A 3 12.06 -1.74 -0.18
N ILE A 4 12.90 -2.37 0.63
CA ILE A 4 12.52 -3.41 1.59
C ILE A 4 12.76 -2.84 2.99
N GLU A 5 11.84 -3.03 3.92
CA GLU A 5 11.89 -2.47 5.29
C GLU A 5 12.16 -0.95 5.27
N TYR A 6 11.35 -0.21 4.50
CA TYR A 6 11.54 1.22 4.30
C TYR A 6 11.07 2.02 5.52
N SER A 7 12.00 2.65 6.23
CA SER A 7 11.68 3.47 7.40
C SER A 7 11.05 4.82 7.02
N LEU A 8 9.84 5.05 7.53
CA LEU A 8 9.16 6.34 7.50
C LEU A 8 9.35 7.06 8.83
N THR A 9 9.88 8.28 8.77
CA THR A 9 9.92 9.21 9.91
C THR A 9 9.13 10.45 9.52
N VAL A 10 7.84 10.44 9.84
CA VAL A 10 6.92 11.55 9.52
C VAL A 10 6.95 12.60 10.63
N SER A 11 7.09 12.15 11.87
CA SER A 11 7.33 13.01 13.05
C SER A 11 7.97 12.19 14.18
N ASP A 12 8.25 12.84 15.31
CA ASP A 12 8.69 12.14 16.52
C ASP A 12 7.68 11.12 17.07
N TRP A 13 6.41 11.24 16.66
CA TRP A 13 5.31 10.39 17.13
C TRP A 13 4.82 9.38 16.08
N LEU A 14 5.17 9.57 14.81
CA LEU A 14 4.76 8.71 13.70
C LEU A 14 5.99 8.16 12.99
N ARG A 15 6.47 7.03 13.52
CA ARG A 15 7.60 6.25 13.00
C ARG A 15 7.10 4.85 12.66
N GLY A 16 7.41 4.37 11.46
CA GLY A 16 7.00 3.05 10.98
C GLY A 16 7.97 2.50 9.95
N ASN A 17 7.93 1.19 9.72
CA ASN A 17 8.68 0.53 8.64
C ASN A 17 7.66 -0.11 7.71
N LEU A 18 7.72 0.26 6.43
CA LEU A 18 6.97 -0.43 5.38
C LEU A 18 7.70 -1.71 5.02
N ASP A 19 7.03 -2.87 4.99
CA ASP A 19 7.69 -4.12 4.61
C ASP A 19 8.22 -4.04 3.17
N TYR A 20 7.41 -3.50 2.24
CA TYR A 20 7.85 -3.16 0.89
C TYR A 20 7.26 -1.84 0.40
N TYR A 21 8.11 -1.00 -0.17
CA TYR A 21 7.73 0.23 -0.85
C TYR A 21 8.25 0.24 -2.29
N ILE A 22 7.33 0.28 -3.25
CA ILE A 22 7.61 0.17 -4.68
C ILE A 22 7.26 1.47 -5.40
N PRO A 23 8.17 2.46 -5.45
CA PRO A 23 7.95 3.70 -6.17
C PRO A 23 8.19 3.56 -7.68
N THR A 24 7.33 4.20 -8.46
CA THR A 24 7.46 4.47 -9.89
C THR A 24 7.35 5.98 -10.12
N PRO A 25 7.71 6.50 -11.32
CA PRO A 25 7.44 7.90 -11.65
C PRO A 25 5.92 8.22 -11.68
N ARG A 26 5.12 7.19 -11.93
CA ARG A 26 3.65 7.11 -11.91
C ARG A 26 3.10 7.30 -10.51
N ASN A 27 3.37 6.25 -9.75
CA ASN A 27 2.67 5.83 -8.55
C ASN A 27 3.61 5.14 -7.59
N PHE A 28 3.09 4.67 -6.48
CA PHE A 28 3.76 3.68 -5.66
C PHE A 28 2.79 2.63 -5.14
N LEU A 29 3.35 1.52 -4.69
CA LEU A 29 2.63 0.48 -3.98
C LEU A 29 3.33 0.20 -2.65
N ILE A 30 2.55 0.19 -1.57
CA ILE A 30 2.96 -0.33 -0.27
C ILE A 30 2.47 -1.77 -0.12
N ILE A 31 3.30 -2.66 0.40
CA ILE A 31 2.89 -4.02 0.73
C ILE A 31 3.30 -4.33 2.17
N GLU A 32 2.33 -4.77 2.97
CA GLU A 32 2.49 -5.21 4.34
C GLU A 32 2.35 -6.73 4.44
N ALA A 33 3.41 -7.42 4.87
CA ALA A 33 3.43 -8.86 5.03
C ALA A 33 3.15 -9.25 6.49
N LYS A 34 2.12 -10.07 6.72
CA LYS A 34 1.70 -10.52 8.06
C LYS A 34 1.70 -12.05 8.14
N GLN A 35 1.77 -12.58 9.35
CA GLN A 35 1.75 -14.04 9.55
C GLN A 35 0.33 -14.65 9.48
N ALA A 36 -0.71 -13.92 9.88
CA ALA A 36 -2.08 -14.45 9.85
C ALA A 36 -3.19 -13.37 9.88
N ASP A 37 -3.00 -12.29 10.64
CA ASP A 37 -4.07 -11.31 10.88
C ASP A 37 -4.09 -10.21 9.80
N LEU A 38 -4.81 -10.47 8.71
CA LEU A 38 -5.01 -9.52 7.62
C LEU A 38 -5.78 -8.27 8.05
N ALA A 39 -6.71 -8.37 9.02
CA ALA A 39 -7.52 -7.21 9.45
C ALA A 39 -6.67 -6.22 10.25
N LYS A 40 -5.84 -6.73 11.18
CA LYS A 40 -4.84 -5.91 11.86
C LYS A 40 -3.79 -5.38 10.88
N GLY A 41 -3.36 -6.20 9.93
CA GLY A 41 -2.46 -5.79 8.86
C GLY A 41 -3.04 -4.63 8.04
N PHE A 42 -4.34 -4.66 7.74
CA PHE A 42 -5.00 -3.59 6.99
C PHE A 42 -5.11 -2.30 7.81
N THR A 43 -5.38 -2.42 9.11
CA THR A 43 -5.36 -1.26 10.01
C THR A 43 -3.97 -0.60 10.04
N GLN A 44 -2.91 -1.39 10.05
CA GLN A 44 -1.54 -0.87 9.96
C GLN A 44 -1.28 -0.19 8.61
N LEU A 45 -1.63 -0.86 7.50
CA LEU A 45 -1.49 -0.29 6.14
C LEU A 45 -2.22 1.05 6.00
N ALA A 46 -3.43 1.17 6.56
CA ALA A 46 -4.20 2.41 6.50
C ALA A 46 -3.47 3.57 7.20
N VAL A 47 -2.88 3.31 8.37
CA VAL A 47 -2.08 4.31 9.10
C VAL A 47 -0.83 4.68 8.30
N GLU A 48 -0.18 3.72 7.68
CA GLU A 48 1.03 3.93 6.87
C GLU A 48 0.76 4.73 5.59
N LEU A 49 -0.36 4.50 4.91
CA LEU A 49 -0.77 5.30 3.75
C LEU A 49 -1.02 6.77 4.12
N ILE A 50 -1.66 7.01 5.27
CA ILE A 50 -1.88 8.37 5.80
C ILE A 50 -0.55 9.01 6.22
N ALA A 51 0.34 8.25 6.86
CA ALA A 51 1.67 8.71 7.25
C ALA A 51 2.49 9.12 6.03
N LEU A 52 2.49 8.27 4.99
CA LEU A 52 3.21 8.52 3.76
C LEU A 52 2.70 9.76 3.03
N ASP A 53 1.38 9.98 2.99
CA ASP A 53 0.78 11.20 2.45
C ASP A 53 1.32 12.48 3.09
N GLN A 54 1.55 12.45 4.41
CA GLN A 54 2.11 13.58 5.16
C GLN A 54 3.63 13.74 4.95
N TRP A 55 4.34 12.65 4.64
CA TRP A 55 5.78 12.65 4.42
C TRP A 55 6.19 13.05 3.00
N ILE A 56 5.43 12.60 2.00
CA ILE A 56 5.67 12.99 0.61
C ILE A 56 5.24 14.45 0.47
N ASP A 57 6.22 15.35 0.42
CA ASP A 57 6.05 16.78 0.28
C ASP A 57 5.01 17.12 -0.80
N VAL A 58 4.08 18.03 -0.49
CA VAL A 58 2.86 18.36 -1.27
C VAL A 58 3.18 18.88 -2.69
N SER A 59 4.46 19.12 -2.98
CA SER A 59 4.99 19.37 -4.33
C SER A 59 4.90 18.16 -5.27
N ALA A 60 4.66 16.94 -4.76
CA ALA A 60 4.20 15.78 -5.52
C ALA A 60 2.70 15.85 -5.82
N ALA A 61 2.26 16.97 -6.38
CA ALA A 61 0.92 17.15 -6.91
C ALA A 61 0.77 16.39 -8.23
N ALA A 62 0.37 15.12 -8.18
CA ALA A 62 -0.11 14.42 -9.36
C ALA A 62 -1.10 13.29 -9.06
N GLN A 63 -0.90 12.53 -7.97
CA GLN A 63 -1.72 11.35 -7.73
C GLN A 63 -2.76 11.53 -6.62
N PRO A 64 -4.06 11.38 -6.94
CA PRO A 64 -5.14 11.54 -5.97
C PRO A 64 -5.33 10.31 -5.06
N ILE A 65 -4.77 9.16 -5.44
CA ILE A 65 -4.96 7.88 -4.78
C ILE A 65 -3.60 7.25 -4.47
N LEU A 66 -3.43 6.77 -3.23
CA LEU A 66 -2.28 5.96 -2.82
C LEU A 66 -2.74 4.52 -2.65
N TYR A 67 -1.98 3.55 -3.18
CA TYR A 67 -2.38 2.14 -3.19
C TYR A 67 -1.55 1.31 -2.22
N GLY A 68 -2.21 0.31 -1.63
CA GLY A 68 -1.58 -0.61 -0.70
C GLY A 68 -2.13 -2.03 -0.79
N ALA A 69 -1.35 -2.98 -0.30
CA ALA A 69 -1.78 -4.36 -0.15
C ALA A 69 -1.31 -4.94 1.19
N VAL A 70 -2.10 -5.86 1.74
CA VAL A 70 -1.71 -6.69 2.89
C VAL A 70 -1.70 -8.14 2.45
N THR A 71 -0.71 -8.90 2.87
CA THR A 71 -0.58 -10.29 2.48
C THR A 71 -0.10 -11.20 3.60
N THR A 72 -0.59 -12.44 3.62
CA THR A 72 -0.02 -13.56 4.38
C THR A 72 0.91 -14.44 3.53
N GLY A 73 1.17 -14.03 2.30
CA GLY A 73 1.84 -14.80 1.25
C GLY A 73 0.85 -15.56 0.38
N ASP A 74 -0.07 -16.31 1.00
CA ASP A 74 -1.11 -17.11 0.34
C ASP A 74 -2.40 -16.33 0.06
N ILE A 75 -2.69 -15.28 0.83
CA ILE A 75 -3.86 -14.43 0.64
C ILE A 75 -3.41 -12.97 0.57
N TRP A 76 -3.96 -12.23 -0.39
CA TRP A 76 -3.74 -10.81 -0.60
C TRP A 76 -5.05 -10.04 -0.50
N LYS A 77 -4.98 -8.88 0.15
CA LYS A 77 -6.07 -7.92 0.25
C LYS A 77 -5.58 -6.56 -0.18
N LEU A 78 -6.37 -5.86 -0.98
CA LEU A 78 -5.99 -4.57 -1.55
C LEU A 78 -6.69 -3.42 -0.83
N GLY A 79 -6.06 -2.25 -0.85
CA GLY A 79 -6.61 -1.03 -0.30
C GLY A 79 -6.14 0.21 -1.05
N GLN A 80 -6.89 1.28 -0.87
CA GLN A 80 -6.54 2.58 -1.42
C GLN A 80 -6.86 3.71 -0.45
N TYR A 81 -6.07 4.76 -0.51
CA TYR A 81 -6.28 6.00 0.21
C TYR A 81 -6.55 7.15 -0.76
N GLU A 82 -7.76 7.71 -0.70
CA GLU A 82 -8.15 8.89 -1.46
C GLU A 82 -7.73 10.13 -0.67
N ARG A 83 -6.64 10.77 -1.11
CA ARG A 83 -5.93 11.81 -0.34
C ARG A 83 -6.80 13.02 -0.04
N LEU A 84 -7.55 13.51 -1.03
CA LEU A 84 -8.39 14.71 -0.89
C LEU A 84 -9.59 14.49 0.05
N MET A 85 -10.15 13.27 0.05
CA MET A 85 -11.30 12.94 0.90
C MET A 85 -10.89 12.35 2.25
N HIS A 86 -9.58 12.10 2.45
CA HIS A 86 -9.04 11.42 3.61
C HIS A 86 -9.76 10.08 3.86
N HIS A 87 -10.07 9.36 2.79
CA HIS A 87 -10.91 8.18 2.81
C HIS A 87 -10.10 6.94 2.46
N ILE A 88 -10.09 5.96 3.38
CA ILE A 88 -9.47 4.65 3.15
C ILE A 88 -10.56 3.68 2.71
N THR A 89 -10.33 3.00 1.59
CA THR A 89 -11.17 1.90 1.13
C THR A 89 -10.41 0.59 1.21
N GLU A 90 -11.04 -0.38 1.87
CA GLU A 90 -10.61 -1.78 1.91
C GLU A 90 -11.38 -2.56 0.84
N ASP A 91 -10.67 -3.19 -0.11
CA ASP A 91 -11.31 -4.12 -1.03
C ASP A 91 -11.76 -5.36 -0.25
N ARG A 92 -13.01 -5.78 -0.46
CA ARG A 92 -13.57 -6.97 0.17
C ARG A 92 -13.08 -8.27 -0.48
N THR A 93 -12.47 -8.17 -1.66
CA THR A 93 -11.93 -9.31 -2.40
C THR A 93 -10.67 -9.82 -1.72
N LEU A 94 -10.59 -11.14 -1.55
CA LEU A 94 -9.39 -11.85 -1.10
C LEU A 94 -8.83 -12.60 -2.31
N TYR A 95 -7.61 -12.24 -2.72
CA TYR A 95 -6.91 -12.90 -3.81
C TYR A 95 -6.04 -14.01 -3.26
N ARG A 96 -6.33 -15.25 -3.62
CA ARG A 96 -5.62 -16.44 -3.15
C ARG A 96 -4.49 -16.78 -4.11
N VAL A 97 -3.33 -17.15 -3.61
CA VAL A 97 -2.19 -17.55 -4.42
C VAL A 97 -1.94 -19.05 -4.16
N PRO A 98 -1.88 -19.89 -5.22
CA PRO A 98 -1.67 -19.52 -6.63
C PRO A 98 -2.94 -19.24 -7.46
N GLU A 99 -4.14 -19.49 -6.96
CA GLU A 99 -5.38 -19.54 -7.75
C GLU A 99 -5.67 -18.23 -8.53
N ASP A 100 -5.49 -17.10 -7.89
CA ASP A 100 -5.76 -15.76 -8.41
C ASP A 100 -4.47 -15.01 -8.82
N LEU A 101 -3.32 -15.70 -8.86
CA LEU A 101 -2.02 -15.05 -9.07
C LEU A 101 -1.98 -14.19 -10.34
N ALA A 102 -2.54 -14.69 -11.44
CA ALA A 102 -2.56 -13.96 -12.70
C ALA A 102 -3.36 -12.65 -12.61
N LEU A 103 -4.52 -12.68 -11.93
CA LEU A 103 -5.35 -11.50 -11.72
C LEU A 103 -4.70 -10.52 -10.75
N LEU A 104 -4.16 -11.03 -9.64
CA LEU A 104 -3.42 -10.22 -8.67
C LEU A 104 -2.27 -9.47 -9.35
N LEU A 105 -1.43 -10.16 -10.13
CA LEU A 105 -0.33 -9.53 -10.87
C LEU A 105 -0.82 -8.48 -11.86
N GLN A 106 -1.93 -8.70 -12.56
CA GLN A 106 -2.50 -7.70 -13.45
C GLN A 106 -2.90 -6.43 -12.70
N ILE A 107 -3.50 -6.56 -11.51
CA ILE A 107 -3.87 -5.42 -10.68
C ILE A 107 -2.62 -4.70 -10.19
N LEU A 108 -1.64 -5.40 -9.61
CA LEU A 108 -0.42 -4.78 -9.09
C LEU A 108 0.36 -4.06 -10.19
N VAL A 109 0.50 -4.67 -11.38
CA VAL A 109 1.17 -4.05 -12.53
C VAL A 109 0.37 -2.85 -13.05
N GLY A 110 -0.96 -2.96 -13.12
CA GLY A 110 -1.85 -1.87 -13.52
C GLY A 110 -1.75 -0.67 -12.59
N THR A 111 -1.72 -0.90 -11.27
CA THR A 111 -1.52 0.13 -10.26
C THR A 111 -0.17 0.84 -10.42
N LEU A 112 0.91 0.07 -10.66
CA LEU A 112 2.27 0.62 -10.74
C LEU A 112 2.55 1.38 -12.04
N LEU A 113 1.95 0.98 -13.16
CA LEU A 113 2.32 1.45 -14.49
C LEU A 113 1.24 2.29 -15.19
N LEU A 114 -0.04 2.08 -14.88
CA LEU A 114 -1.17 2.65 -15.63
C LEU A 114 -1.99 3.66 -14.82
N SER A 115 -1.87 3.65 -13.48
CA SER A 115 -2.61 4.52 -12.56
C SER A 115 -1.81 5.76 -12.16
#